data_AF-A0A1V5W8I2-F1
#
_entry.id   AF-A0A1V5W8I2-F1
#
_cell.length_a   1.000
_cell.length_b   1.000
_cell.length_c   1.000
_cell.angle_alpha   90.00
_cell.angle_beta   90.00
_cell.angle_gamma   90.00
#
_symmetry.space_group_name_H-M   'P 1'
#
loop_
_entity.id
_entity.type
_entity.pdbx_description
1 polymer ?
#
loop_
_entity_poly.entity_id
_entity_poly.type
_entity_poly.pdbx_seq_one_letter_code
_entity_poly.pdbx_strand_id
1 'polypeptide(L)'
;MKSVVSFSDNGINVKTSIFAPFLLASAGAVMLACGVYFISIVRHIDHLLIGLGIVCLFSGLFLLFNSSYYKILINEEPGYLSLVESTGWDISPLKIPFKYFSEIIIQYLINRDKPEYEIMLRNRYNSLMLVSRFYDEEKALNFAKRFEKAMSLKVTLNTEIPSHLIEKRHAYNPYSIVIPDNSSIKTMERRDFAEISWKVRYNPIQIAFLFCIYYGFFHIIHFSLLPAIDASFMVVTVIDTLLGLLLSFLIIFIIALFSGSYHFIAKKDAVIYFYRLFGRNYSEREMKKSDIALVRSSIDLNTEEILLVSKKGVESLNNLIKQYSVNNSVDKKMVDISDIKAFDSEMMRLKTSTLKLSEKLYIEQFIMKNL
;
A
#
# COMPACT_ATOMS: atom_id res chain seq x y z
N MET A 1 8.56 -1.82 6.30
CA MET A 1 8.38 -1.65 7.76
C MET A 1 7.09 -2.35 8.14
N LYS A 2 7.07 -3.27 9.11
CA LYS A 2 5.83 -3.98 9.45
C LYS A 2 4.88 -3.06 10.23
N SER A 3 3.60 -3.08 9.86
CA SER A 3 2.53 -2.43 10.62
C SER A 3 2.29 -3.15 11.96
N VAL A 4 1.97 -2.38 13.00
CA VAL A 4 1.60 -2.89 14.33
C VAL A 4 0.10 -2.69 14.49
N VAL A 5 -0.62 -3.77 14.77
CA VAL A 5 -2.05 -3.76 15.06
C VAL A 5 -2.23 -3.81 16.59
N SER A 6 -3.01 -2.88 17.13
CA SER A 6 -3.38 -2.84 18.55
C SER A 6 -4.88 -2.64 18.69
N PHE A 7 -5.45 -3.15 19.78
CA PHE A 7 -6.89 -3.18 20.00
C PHE A 7 -7.28 -2.33 21.20
N SER A 8 -8.43 -1.70 21.10
CA SER A 8 -9.16 -1.04 22.18
C SER A 8 -10.57 -1.64 22.24
N ASP A 9 -11.33 -1.37 23.30
CA ASP A 9 -12.64 -2.01 23.52
C ASP A 9 -13.57 -1.92 22.31
N ASN A 10 -13.56 -0.78 21.58
CA ASN A 10 -14.43 -0.54 20.42
C ASN A 10 -13.67 -0.23 19.11
N GLY A 11 -12.39 -0.60 19.01
CA GLY A 11 -11.63 -0.23 17.81
C GLY A 11 -10.28 -0.91 17.60
N ILE A 12 -9.80 -0.81 16.36
CA ILE A 12 -8.53 -1.33 15.88
C ILE A 12 -7.64 -0.16 15.47
N ASN A 13 -6.40 -0.20 15.92
CA ASN A 13 -5.37 0.75 15.58
C ASN A 13 -4.30 0.03 14.76
N VAL A 14 -4.13 0.40 13.49
CA VAL A 14 -3.06 -0.11 12.62
C VAL A 14 -2.07 1.02 12.39
N LYS A 15 -0.82 0.86 12.81
CA LYS A 15 0.20 1.91 12.69
C LYS A 15 1.48 1.42 12.04
N THR A 16 2.08 2.22 11.18
CA THR A 16 3.46 1.99 10.76
C THR A 16 4.39 2.16 11.96
N SER A 17 5.34 1.25 12.15
CA SER A 17 6.35 1.41 13.22
C SER A 17 7.25 2.62 12.93
N ILE A 18 7.20 3.65 13.77
CA ILE A 18 7.96 4.89 13.59
C ILE A 18 9.31 4.94 14.33
N PHE A 19 9.59 3.95 15.19
CA PHE A 19 10.75 4.00 16.09
C PHE A 19 12.09 4.03 15.34
N ALA A 20 12.30 3.13 14.38
CA ALA A 20 13.55 3.10 13.61
C ALA A 20 13.75 4.36 12.74
N PRO A 21 12.75 4.85 11.97
CA PRO A 21 12.86 6.14 11.29
C PRO A 21 13.15 7.32 12.23
N PHE A 22 12.53 7.35 13.41
CA PHE A 22 12.74 8.39 14.41
C PHE A 22 14.17 8.38 14.96
N LEU A 23 14.70 7.20 15.28
CA LEU A 23 16.10 7.05 15.68
C LEU A 23 17.06 7.49 14.57
N LEU A 24 16.80 7.10 13.32
CA LEU A 24 17.60 7.49 12.17
C LEU A 24 17.62 9.01 11.99
N ALA A 25 16.45 9.67 12.08
CA ALA A 25 16.35 11.11 11.99
C ALA A 25 17.08 11.81 13.14
N SER A 26 16.91 11.33 14.37
CA SER A 26 17.54 11.89 15.58
C SER A 26 19.06 11.74 15.54
N ALA A 27 19.56 10.57 15.17
CA ALA A 27 21.00 10.33 15.00
C ALA A 27 21.57 11.25 13.90
N GLY A 28 20.86 11.39 12.77
CA GLY A 28 21.26 12.33 11.72
C GLY A 28 21.32 13.78 12.19
N ALA A 29 20.35 14.24 12.97
CA ALA A 29 20.36 15.59 13.55
C ALA A 29 21.56 15.82 14.48
N VAL A 30 21.89 14.84 15.34
CA VAL A 30 23.05 14.91 16.22
C VAL A 30 24.36 14.94 15.42
N MET A 31 24.51 14.09 14.41
CA MET A 31 25.69 14.08 13.55
C MET A 31 25.88 15.40 12.80
N LEU A 32 24.79 15.96 12.27
CA LEU A 32 24.81 17.27 11.61
C LEU A 32 25.23 18.37 12.58
N ALA A 33 24.65 18.41 13.78
CA ALA A 33 24.99 19.39 14.81
C ALA A 33 26.46 19.28 15.24
N CYS A 34 26.97 18.06 15.45
CA CYS A 34 28.38 17.82 15.75
C CYS A 34 29.29 18.28 14.62
N GLY A 35 28.98 17.91 13.37
CA GLY A 35 29.77 18.30 12.20
C GLY A 35 29.81 19.81 11.98
N VAL A 36 28.71 20.52 12.21
CA VAL A 36 28.66 21.99 12.16
C VAL A 36 29.40 22.61 13.34
N TYR A 37 29.26 22.08 14.55
CA TYR A 37 29.92 22.61 15.75
C TYR A 37 31.44 22.49 15.68
N PHE A 38 31.95 21.36 15.17
CA PHE A 38 33.37 21.10 15.02
C PHE A 38 33.95 21.55 13.68
N ILE A 39 33.13 22.16 12.80
CA ILE A 39 33.58 22.63 11.50
C ILE A 39 34.80 23.52 11.72
N SER A 40 35.96 23.11 11.18
CA SER A 40 37.30 23.74 11.30
C SER A 40 38.32 22.99 12.18
N ILE A 41 37.98 21.88 12.84
CA ILE A 41 38.96 21.10 13.61
C ILE A 41 39.62 20.03 12.74
N VAL A 42 38.83 19.19 12.08
CA VAL A 42 39.33 18.20 11.11
C VAL A 42 38.43 18.21 9.90
N ARG A 43 38.76 19.10 8.95
CA ARG A 43 37.90 19.51 7.84
C ARG A 43 37.20 18.35 7.12
N HIS A 44 37.90 17.26 6.80
CA HIS A 44 37.31 16.11 6.09
C HIS A 44 36.37 15.27 6.97
N ILE A 45 36.65 15.14 8.26
CA ILE A 45 35.80 14.40 9.20
C ILE A 45 34.55 15.22 9.52
N ASP A 46 34.69 16.53 9.69
CA ASP A 46 33.57 17.45 9.93
C ASP A 46 32.58 17.41 8.76
N HIS A 47 33.08 17.50 7.52
CA HIS A 47 32.25 17.36 6.31
C HIS A 47 31.64 15.97 6.16
N LEU A 48 32.32 14.90 6.58
CA LEU A 48 31.74 13.56 6.60
C LEU A 48 30.54 13.49 7.56
N LEU A 49 30.69 14.05 8.76
CA LEU A 49 29.62 14.12 9.76
C LEU A 49 28.43 14.95 9.28
N ILE A 50 28.69 16.10 8.63
CA ILE A 50 27.64 16.93 8.02
C ILE A 50 26.89 16.13 6.95
N GLY A 51 27.61 15.52 6.02
CA GLY A 51 27.02 14.77 4.91
C GLY A 51 26.22 13.55 5.38
N LEU A 52 26.78 12.72 6.28
CA LEU A 52 26.06 11.60 6.89
C LEU A 52 24.87 12.07 7.73
N GLY A 53 25.01 13.19 8.46
CA GLY A 53 23.94 13.81 9.21
C GLY A 53 22.75 14.19 8.31
N ILE A 54 23.02 14.82 7.17
CA ILE A 54 22.01 15.14 6.14
C ILE A 54 21.35 13.86 5.63
N VAL A 55 22.12 12.86 5.17
CA VAL A 55 21.56 11.61 4.63
C VAL A 55 20.66 10.92 5.65
N CYS A 56 21.12 10.73 6.88
CA CYS A 56 20.36 10.07 7.94
C CYS A 56 19.12 10.88 8.34
N LEU A 57 19.27 12.18 8.56
CA LEU A 57 18.17 13.06 8.96
C LEU A 57 17.04 13.02 7.94
N PHE A 58 17.35 13.31 6.68
CA PHE A 58 16.34 13.42 5.63
C PHE A 58 15.80 12.06 5.18
N SER A 59 16.58 10.97 5.28
CA SER A 59 16.05 9.61 5.07
C SER A 59 15.08 9.22 6.19
N GLY A 60 15.41 9.53 7.45
CA GLY A 60 14.52 9.30 8.59
C GLY A 60 13.22 10.10 8.47
N LEU A 61 13.31 11.40 8.13
CA LEU A 61 12.16 12.26 7.88
C LEU A 61 11.33 11.77 6.68
N PHE A 62 11.95 11.35 5.58
CA PHE A 62 11.25 10.78 4.43
C PHE A 62 10.42 9.55 4.81
N LEU A 63 10.98 8.65 5.64
CA LEU A 63 10.28 7.47 6.12
C LEU A 63 9.16 7.82 7.13
N LEU A 64 9.39 8.80 8.01
CA LEU A 64 8.38 9.29 8.95
C LEU A 64 7.20 9.94 8.23
N PHE A 65 7.45 10.74 7.20
CA PHE A 65 6.38 11.35 6.40
C PHE A 65 5.56 10.33 5.59
N ASN A 66 6.15 9.17 5.28
CA ASN A 66 5.47 8.03 4.67
C ASN A 66 4.84 7.09 5.71
N SER A 67 4.94 7.40 7.00
CA SER A 67 4.23 6.64 8.03
C SER A 67 2.75 7.00 8.03
N SER A 68 1.92 5.99 8.25
CA SER A 68 0.47 6.12 8.27
C SER A 68 -0.08 5.40 9.48
N TYR A 69 -1.23 5.89 9.92
CA TYR A 69 -1.98 5.39 11.05
C TYR A 69 -3.44 5.27 10.64
N TYR A 70 -4.00 4.08 10.77
CA TYR A 70 -5.43 3.85 10.66
C TYR A 70 -6.03 3.55 12.01
N LYS A 71 -7.13 4.25 12.30
CA LYS A 71 -8.00 3.94 13.42
C LYS A 71 -9.37 3.52 12.89
N ILE A 72 -9.74 2.29 13.18
CA ILE A 72 -11.04 1.71 12.88
C ILE A 72 -11.85 1.76 14.18
N LEU A 73 -12.94 2.52 14.19
CA LEU A 73 -13.86 2.63 15.32
C LEU A 73 -15.22 2.08 14.92
N ILE A 74 -15.74 1.17 15.73
CA ILE A 74 -17.08 0.63 15.58
C ILE A 74 -18.02 1.52 16.39
N ASN A 75 -18.90 2.25 15.72
CA ASN A 75 -19.91 3.06 16.40
C ASN A 75 -21.26 2.36 16.27
N GLU A 76 -21.71 1.76 17.37
CA GLU A 76 -22.96 0.99 17.45
C GLU A 76 -24.18 1.86 17.15
N GLU A 77 -24.22 3.08 17.69
CA GLU A 77 -25.24 4.07 17.39
C GLU A 77 -24.57 5.34 16.83
N PRO A 78 -24.93 5.82 15.62
CA PRO A 78 -25.97 5.39 14.67
C PRO A 78 -25.57 4.28 13.67
N GLY A 79 -24.64 3.37 13.98
CA GLY A 79 -24.37 2.16 13.20
C GLY A 79 -23.42 2.35 12.01
N TYR A 80 -22.18 2.74 12.28
CA TYR A 80 -21.15 2.91 11.25
C TYR A 80 -19.76 2.47 11.69
N LEU A 81 -18.98 2.02 10.70
CA LEU A 81 -17.54 1.83 10.80
C LEU A 81 -16.88 3.18 10.49
N SER A 82 -16.20 3.75 11.46
CA SER A 82 -15.39 4.96 11.26
C SER A 82 -13.97 4.55 11.00
N LEU A 83 -13.42 5.00 9.90
CA LEU A 83 -12.05 4.80 9.52
C LEU A 83 -11.40 6.18 9.54
N VAL A 84 -10.36 6.36 10.35
CA VAL A 84 -9.55 7.57 10.35
C VAL A 84 -8.19 7.19 9.82
N GLU A 85 -7.86 7.71 8.65
CA GLU A 85 -6.51 7.68 8.09
C GLU A 85 -5.78 8.94 8.56
N SER A 86 -4.66 8.76 9.23
CA SER A 86 -3.73 9.84 9.56
C SER A 86 -2.41 9.53 8.88
N THR A 87 -1.99 10.41 7.99
CA THR A 87 -0.67 10.40 7.36
C THR A 87 0.19 11.50 7.99
N GLY A 88 1.46 11.59 7.61
CA GLY A 88 2.34 12.68 8.05
C GLY A 88 1.92 14.09 7.63
N TRP A 89 0.84 14.26 6.86
CA TRP A 89 0.41 15.56 6.31
C TRP A 89 -1.11 15.77 6.23
N ASP A 90 -1.93 14.75 6.46
CA ASP A 90 -3.40 14.86 6.38
C ASP A 90 -4.10 13.84 7.27
N ILE A 91 -5.30 14.19 7.75
CA ILE A 91 -6.22 13.31 8.47
C ILE A 91 -7.52 13.21 7.68
N SER A 92 -7.81 12.01 7.16
CA SER A 92 -8.98 11.74 6.35
C SER A 92 -9.95 10.79 7.09
N PRO A 93 -11.05 11.31 7.65
CA PRO A 93 -12.11 10.47 8.20
C PRO A 93 -13.00 9.92 7.08
N LEU A 94 -13.40 8.66 7.21
CA LEU A 94 -14.38 7.98 6.37
C LEU A 94 -15.35 7.24 7.27
N LYS A 95 -16.66 7.39 7.01
CA LYS A 95 -17.70 6.62 7.70
C LYS A 95 -18.34 5.68 6.68
N ILE A 96 -18.40 4.40 7.01
CA ILE A 96 -19.09 3.40 6.19
C ILE A 96 -20.23 2.83 7.05
N PRO A 97 -21.49 2.97 6.63
CA PRO A 97 -22.61 2.48 7.43
C PRO A 97 -22.62 0.95 7.44
N PHE A 98 -23.02 0.32 8.54
CA PHE A 98 -23.03 -1.14 8.66
C PHE A 98 -23.86 -1.82 7.57
N LYS A 99 -24.92 -1.15 7.10
CA LYS A 99 -25.75 -1.61 5.97
C LYS A 99 -24.98 -1.82 4.66
N TYR A 100 -23.77 -1.28 4.51
CA TYR A 100 -22.91 -1.55 3.34
C TYR A 100 -22.37 -2.99 3.36
N PHE A 101 -22.21 -3.56 4.56
CA PHE A 101 -21.68 -4.89 4.79
C PHE A 101 -22.81 -5.92 4.91
N SER A 102 -22.50 -7.16 4.57
CA SER A 102 -23.42 -8.31 4.65
C SER A 102 -22.94 -9.37 5.63
N GLU A 103 -21.63 -9.53 5.79
CA GLU A 103 -21.04 -10.64 6.55
C GLU A 103 -19.63 -10.30 7.01
N ILE A 104 -19.23 -10.88 8.14
CA ILE A 104 -17.84 -10.93 8.61
C ILE A 104 -17.27 -12.29 8.24
N ILE A 105 -16.18 -12.30 7.47
CA ILE A 105 -15.50 -13.52 7.04
C ILE A 105 -14.18 -13.64 7.80
N ILE A 106 -13.96 -14.79 8.41
CA ILE A 106 -12.65 -15.19 8.91
C ILE A 106 -12.08 -16.17 7.89
N GLN A 107 -11.00 -15.78 7.22
CA GLN A 107 -10.32 -16.58 6.21
C GLN A 107 -9.00 -17.09 6.75
N TYR A 108 -8.80 -18.41 6.70
CA TYR A 108 -7.49 -19.01 6.97
C TYR A 108 -6.53 -18.76 5.80
N LEU A 109 -5.32 -18.33 6.09
CA LEU A 109 -4.25 -18.05 5.13
C LEU A 109 -2.97 -18.80 5.55
N ILE A 110 -2.33 -19.47 4.59
CA ILE A 110 -1.01 -20.04 4.81
C ILE A 110 0.05 -19.00 4.49
N ASN A 111 0.77 -18.55 5.52
CA ASN A 111 2.02 -17.83 5.35
C ASN A 111 3.21 -18.80 5.52
N ARG A 112 4.36 -18.49 4.91
CA ARG A 112 5.58 -19.32 4.92
C ARG A 112 6.02 -19.70 6.34
N ASP A 113 5.84 -18.79 7.29
CA ASP A 113 6.36 -18.94 8.65
C ASP A 113 5.32 -19.55 9.61
N LYS A 114 4.07 -19.07 9.59
CA LYS A 114 2.97 -19.50 10.47
C LYS A 114 1.61 -19.27 9.79
N PRO A 115 0.57 -20.06 10.11
CA PRO A 115 -0.78 -19.75 9.66
C PRO A 115 -1.24 -18.37 10.15
N GLU A 116 -2.02 -17.69 9.32
CA GLU A 116 -2.65 -16.41 9.62
C GLU A 116 -4.16 -16.51 9.41
N TYR A 117 -4.92 -15.77 10.22
CA TYR A 117 -6.37 -15.64 10.14
C TYR A 117 -6.69 -14.20 9.75
N GLU A 118 -7.23 -14.02 8.55
CA GLU A 118 -7.63 -12.74 8.02
C GLU A 118 -9.10 -12.47 8.34
N ILE A 119 -9.38 -11.32 8.95
CA ILE A 119 -10.76 -10.88 9.20
C ILE A 119 -11.13 -9.87 8.14
N MET A 120 -12.15 -10.22 7.37
CA MET A 120 -12.64 -9.45 6.23
C MET A 120 -14.10 -9.07 6.43
N LEU A 121 -14.48 -7.90 5.92
CA LEU A 121 -15.87 -7.51 5.79
C LEU A 121 -16.30 -7.73 4.34
N ARG A 122 -17.33 -8.55 4.15
CA ARG A 122 -17.98 -8.72 2.84
C ARG A 122 -18.99 -7.60 2.67
N ASN A 123 -18.91 -6.85 1.57
CA ASN A 123 -19.94 -5.88 1.21
C ASN A 123 -21.14 -6.58 0.55
N ARG A 124 -22.27 -5.87 0.40
CA ARG A 124 -23.48 -6.42 -0.26
C ARG A 124 -23.29 -6.85 -1.72
N TYR A 125 -22.19 -6.44 -2.34
CA TYR A 125 -21.82 -6.78 -3.72
C TYR A 125 -20.75 -7.88 -3.77
N ASN A 126 -20.41 -8.46 -2.61
CA ASN A 126 -19.46 -9.56 -2.44
C ASN A 126 -18.00 -9.22 -2.70
N SER A 127 -17.63 -7.94 -2.65
CA SER A 127 -16.23 -7.55 -2.46
C SER A 127 -15.82 -7.75 -0.99
N LEU A 128 -14.56 -8.14 -0.78
CA LEU A 128 -13.99 -8.38 0.54
C LEU A 128 -13.03 -7.26 0.92
N MET A 129 -13.25 -6.64 2.08
CA MET A 129 -12.35 -5.64 2.64
C MET A 129 -11.57 -6.25 3.80
N LEU A 130 -10.25 -6.41 3.66
CA LEU A 130 -9.39 -6.86 4.75
C LEU A 130 -9.32 -5.79 5.85
N VAL A 131 -9.71 -6.18 7.06
CA VAL A 131 -9.69 -5.32 8.25
C VAL A 131 -8.46 -5.59 9.12
N SER A 132 -8.12 -6.85 9.36
CA SER A 132 -7.02 -7.23 10.26
C SER A 132 -6.53 -8.66 10.01
N ARG A 133 -5.30 -8.97 10.45
CA ARG A 133 -4.72 -10.32 10.44
C ARG A 133 -4.32 -10.76 11.85
N PHE A 134 -4.45 -12.05 12.14
CA PHE A 134 -4.08 -12.66 13.42
C PHE A 134 -3.22 -13.90 13.18
N TYR A 135 -2.23 -14.14 14.04
CA TYR A 135 -1.45 -15.39 14.06
C TYR A 135 -2.06 -16.46 14.98
N ASP A 136 -3.18 -16.16 15.61
CA ASP A 136 -3.79 -16.90 16.71
C ASP A 136 -5.29 -16.99 16.46
N GLU A 137 -5.78 -18.21 16.28
CA GLU A 137 -7.18 -18.48 15.95
C GLU A 137 -8.14 -18.00 17.04
N GLU A 138 -7.78 -18.24 18.30
CA GLU A 138 -8.64 -17.89 19.43
C GLU A 138 -8.80 -16.37 19.52
N LYS A 139 -7.72 -15.62 19.28
CA LYS A 139 -7.78 -14.15 19.19
C LYS A 139 -8.62 -13.69 18.01
N ALA A 140 -8.50 -14.35 16.85
CA ALA A 140 -9.30 -14.02 15.67
C ALA A 140 -10.80 -14.27 15.91
N LEU A 141 -11.16 -15.40 16.52
CA LEU A 141 -12.54 -15.76 16.86
C LEU A 141 -13.12 -14.84 17.94
N ASN A 142 -12.35 -14.55 18.99
CA ASN A 142 -12.77 -13.61 20.03
C ASN A 142 -13.00 -12.21 19.46
N PHE A 143 -12.15 -11.79 18.54
CA PHE A 143 -12.33 -10.53 17.81
C PHE A 143 -13.61 -10.56 16.95
N ALA A 144 -13.81 -11.60 16.14
CA ALA A 144 -14.95 -11.71 15.26
C ALA A 144 -16.28 -11.72 16.02
N LYS A 145 -16.36 -12.39 17.18
CA LYS A 145 -17.54 -12.36 18.07
C LYS A 145 -17.86 -10.97 18.59
N ARG A 146 -16.85 -10.16 18.92
CA ARG A 146 -17.05 -8.76 19.32
C ARG A 146 -17.57 -7.93 18.15
N PHE A 147 -16.99 -8.12 16.98
CA PHE A 147 -17.40 -7.45 15.74
C PHE A 147 -18.83 -7.82 15.33
N GLU A 148 -19.20 -9.09 15.45
CA GLU A 148 -20.56 -9.61 15.24
C GLU A 148 -21.57 -8.94 16.15
N LYS A 149 -21.27 -8.88 17.46
CA LYS A 149 -22.14 -8.24 18.44
C LYS A 149 -22.35 -6.76 18.13
N ALA A 150 -21.28 -6.04 17.79
CA ALA A 150 -21.33 -4.60 17.55
C ALA A 150 -21.98 -4.22 16.21
N MET A 151 -21.80 -5.03 15.16
CA MET A 151 -22.35 -4.74 13.82
C MET A 151 -23.67 -5.46 13.53
N SER A 152 -24.07 -6.43 14.35
CA SER A 152 -25.19 -7.35 14.08
C SER A 152 -25.07 -8.05 12.72
N LEU A 153 -23.84 -8.45 12.36
CA LEU A 153 -23.53 -9.16 11.12
C LEU A 153 -23.16 -10.60 11.42
N LYS A 154 -23.63 -11.53 10.59
CA LYS A 154 -23.24 -12.94 10.67
C LYS A 154 -21.73 -13.10 10.51
N VAL A 155 -21.12 -13.93 11.36
CA VAL A 155 -19.75 -14.41 11.17
C VAL A 155 -19.74 -15.75 10.44
N THR A 156 -18.91 -15.86 9.42
CA THR A 156 -18.63 -17.11 8.72
C THR A 156 -17.14 -17.39 8.73
N LEU A 157 -16.77 -18.57 9.20
CA LEU A 157 -15.40 -19.09 9.13
C LEU A 157 -15.25 -19.89 7.83
N ASN A 158 -14.34 -19.44 6.97
CA ASN A 158 -14.04 -20.08 5.71
C ASN A 158 -12.60 -20.60 5.70
N THR A 159 -12.46 -21.89 5.44
CA THR A 159 -11.17 -22.48 5.08
C THR A 159 -10.87 -22.25 3.59
N GLU A 160 -11.88 -22.12 2.74
CA GLU A 160 -11.76 -21.90 1.29
C GLU A 160 -12.45 -20.62 0.84
N ILE A 161 -11.89 -19.96 -0.18
CA ILE A 161 -12.48 -18.79 -0.81
C ILE A 161 -13.51 -19.27 -1.85
N PRO A 162 -14.80 -18.89 -1.77
CA PRO A 162 -15.78 -19.32 -2.77
C PRO A 162 -15.40 -18.84 -4.18
N SER A 163 -15.43 -19.73 -5.17
CA SER A 163 -15.05 -19.43 -6.57
C SER A 163 -16.04 -18.51 -7.31
N HIS A 164 -17.18 -18.21 -6.69
CA HIS A 164 -18.25 -17.39 -7.25
C HIS A 164 -18.77 -16.38 -6.23
N LEU A 165 -17.87 -15.58 -5.65
CA LEU A 165 -18.30 -14.53 -4.71
C LEU A 165 -19.12 -13.46 -5.43
N ILE A 166 -18.73 -13.00 -6.62
CA ILE A 166 -19.42 -11.89 -7.29
C ILE A 166 -20.75 -12.36 -7.91
N GLU A 167 -21.87 -11.95 -7.32
CA GLU A 167 -23.20 -12.20 -7.85
C GLU A 167 -23.67 -11.05 -8.74
N LYS A 168 -23.82 -11.30 -10.05
CA LYS A 168 -24.23 -10.28 -11.03
C LYS A 168 -25.74 -10.00 -11.07
N ARG A 169 -26.51 -10.60 -10.17
CA ARG A 169 -27.99 -10.60 -10.23
C ARG A 169 -28.65 -9.44 -9.49
N HIS A 170 -27.92 -8.74 -8.62
CA HIS A 170 -28.47 -7.67 -7.79
C HIS A 170 -28.13 -6.30 -8.39
N ALA A 171 -29.10 -5.39 -8.40
CA ALA A 171 -28.85 -4.01 -8.83
C ALA A 171 -27.81 -3.36 -7.91
N TYR A 172 -26.74 -2.82 -8.50
CA TYR A 172 -25.69 -2.14 -7.77
C TYR A 172 -26.15 -0.75 -7.32
N ASN A 173 -26.25 -0.53 -6.00
CA ASN A 173 -26.60 0.76 -5.40
C ASN A 173 -25.38 1.33 -4.63
N PRO A 174 -24.59 2.23 -5.25
CA PRO A 174 -23.38 2.77 -4.62
C PRO A 174 -23.70 3.46 -3.30
N TYR A 175 -22.83 3.27 -2.31
CA TYR A 175 -22.87 4.13 -1.13
C TYR A 175 -22.31 5.50 -1.51
N SER A 176 -23.05 6.57 -1.24
CA SER A 176 -22.60 7.93 -1.53
C SER A 176 -21.31 8.23 -0.78
N ILE A 177 -20.21 8.34 -1.52
CA ILE A 177 -18.90 8.75 -1.02
C ILE A 177 -18.63 10.15 -1.52
N VAL A 178 -18.30 11.05 -0.59
CA VAL A 178 -17.73 12.35 -0.93
C VAL A 178 -16.23 12.16 -1.15
N ILE A 179 -15.80 12.38 -2.39
CA ILE A 179 -14.36 12.41 -2.72
C ILE A 179 -13.83 13.81 -2.38
N PRO A 180 -12.65 13.95 -1.78
CA PRO A 180 -12.05 15.26 -1.51
C PRO A 180 -11.88 16.10 -2.77
N ASP A 181 -12.02 17.42 -2.67
CA ASP A 181 -11.91 18.34 -3.82
C ASP A 181 -10.55 18.27 -4.52
N ASN A 182 -9.49 17.92 -3.77
CA ASN A 182 -8.15 17.71 -4.32
C ASN A 182 -7.95 16.32 -4.93
N SER A 183 -9.03 15.60 -5.26
CA SER A 183 -8.96 14.26 -5.84
C SER A 183 -8.21 14.23 -7.17
N SER A 184 -7.36 13.23 -7.36
CA SER A 184 -6.77 12.94 -8.67
C SER A 184 -7.64 11.99 -9.50
N ILE A 185 -8.72 11.46 -8.91
CA ILE A 185 -9.63 10.55 -9.56
C ILE A 185 -10.38 11.28 -10.67
N LYS A 186 -10.38 10.69 -11.86
CA LYS A 186 -11.20 11.11 -12.99
C LYS A 186 -11.96 9.91 -13.51
N THR A 187 -13.25 10.09 -13.72
CA THR A 187 -14.13 9.07 -14.32
C THR A 187 -14.64 9.55 -15.67
N MET A 188 -14.74 8.63 -16.62
CA MET A 188 -15.35 8.86 -17.93
C MET A 188 -16.28 7.68 -18.24
N GLU A 189 -17.57 7.95 -18.45
CA GLU A 189 -18.54 6.95 -18.87
C GLU A 189 -18.92 7.21 -20.32
N ARG A 190 -18.77 6.19 -21.17
CA ARG A 190 -19.25 6.17 -22.56
C ARG A 190 -20.15 4.96 -22.75
N ARG A 191 -20.87 4.91 -23.87
CA ARG A 191 -21.80 3.81 -24.19
C ARG A 191 -21.16 2.42 -24.08
N ASP A 192 -19.91 2.29 -24.54
CA ASP A 192 -19.25 0.98 -24.69
C ASP A 192 -18.20 0.69 -23.62
N PHE A 193 -17.85 1.68 -22.79
CA PHE A 193 -16.91 1.51 -21.69
C PHE A 193 -17.05 2.58 -20.61
N ALA A 194 -16.67 2.22 -19.39
CA ALA A 194 -16.45 3.15 -18.30
C ALA A 194 -14.96 3.12 -17.90
N GLU A 195 -14.37 4.27 -17.64
CA GLU A 195 -12.98 4.42 -17.25
C GLU A 195 -12.89 5.19 -15.93
N ILE A 196 -12.00 4.73 -15.05
CA ILE A 196 -11.53 5.47 -13.88
C ILE A 196 -10.01 5.56 -13.93
N SER A 197 -9.48 6.75 -13.66
CA SER A 197 -8.04 7.01 -13.65
C SER A 197 -7.64 7.83 -12.44
N TRP A 198 -6.42 7.65 -11.96
CA TRP A 198 -5.87 8.39 -10.83
C TRP A 198 -4.36 8.58 -10.97
N LYS A 199 -3.83 9.61 -10.33
CA LYS A 199 -2.38 9.89 -10.33
C LYS A 199 -1.75 9.42 -9.03
N VAL A 200 -0.44 9.14 -9.11
CA VAL A 200 0.37 8.98 -7.90
C VAL A 200 0.47 10.34 -7.20
N ARG A 201 0.23 10.36 -5.90
CA ARG A 201 0.46 11.56 -5.08
C ARG A 201 1.75 11.44 -4.30
N TYR A 202 2.62 12.43 -4.50
CA TYR A 202 3.75 12.68 -3.61
C TYR A 202 3.58 14.06 -2.97
N ASN A 203 3.95 14.15 -1.70
CA ASN A 203 4.01 15.43 -1.03
C ASN A 203 5.27 16.17 -1.52
N PRO A 204 5.18 17.46 -1.90
CA PRO A 204 6.35 18.26 -2.29
C PRO A 204 7.50 18.23 -1.27
N ILE A 205 7.18 18.12 0.03
CA ILE A 205 8.17 18.00 1.11
C ILE A 205 8.99 16.70 0.97
N GLN A 206 8.36 15.58 0.59
CA GLN A 206 9.07 14.32 0.37
C GLN A 206 10.07 14.42 -0.78
N ILE A 207 9.74 15.20 -1.80
CA ILE A 207 10.65 15.47 -2.92
C ILE A 207 11.81 16.35 -2.48
N ALA A 208 11.55 17.37 -1.66
CA ALA A 208 12.63 18.16 -1.06
C ALA A 208 13.58 17.26 -0.26
N PHE A 209 13.07 16.30 0.52
CA PHE A 209 13.90 15.33 1.23
C PHE A 209 14.76 14.48 0.30
N LEU A 210 14.24 14.03 -0.85
CA LEU A 210 15.05 13.30 -1.84
C LEU A 210 16.22 14.14 -2.35
N PHE A 211 16.00 15.43 -2.62
CA PHE A 211 17.09 16.35 -3.00
C PHE A 211 18.08 16.58 -1.86
N CYS A 212 17.61 16.70 -0.62
CA CYS A 212 18.50 16.80 0.53
C CYS A 212 19.35 15.54 0.72
N ILE A 213 18.76 14.34 0.55
CA ILE A 213 19.49 13.07 0.61
C ILE A 213 20.57 13.02 -0.48
N TYR A 214 20.20 13.38 -1.72
CA TYR A 214 21.17 13.48 -2.82
C TYR A 214 22.29 14.46 -2.47
N TYR A 215 21.96 15.65 -1.97
CA TYR A 215 22.94 16.63 -1.55
C TYR A 215 23.83 16.12 -0.43
N GLY A 216 23.31 15.33 0.52
CA GLY A 216 24.09 14.69 1.56
C GLY A 216 25.18 13.77 0.98
N PHE A 217 24.84 12.93 -0.01
CA PHE A 217 25.83 12.09 -0.71
C PHE A 217 26.83 12.93 -1.50
N PHE A 218 26.36 13.94 -2.24
CA PHE A 218 27.24 14.89 -2.92
C PHE A 218 28.22 15.56 -1.95
N HIS A 219 27.74 15.99 -0.78
CA HIS A 219 28.55 16.66 0.23
C HIS A 219 29.64 15.75 0.78
N ILE A 220 29.32 14.48 1.08
CA ILE A 220 30.30 13.48 1.52
C ILE A 220 31.40 13.32 0.46
N ILE A 221 31.00 13.09 -0.80
CA ILE A 221 31.95 12.78 -1.86
C ILE A 221 32.84 13.99 -2.17
N HIS A 222 32.25 15.17 -2.32
CA HIS A 222 32.94 16.37 -2.77
C HIS A 222 33.77 17.05 -1.67
N PHE A 223 33.26 17.14 -0.43
CA PHE A 223 33.93 17.89 0.63
C PHE A 223 34.71 17.02 1.62
N SER A 224 34.46 15.72 1.67
CA SER A 224 35.18 14.79 2.55
C SER A 224 36.05 13.81 1.76
N LEU A 225 35.46 12.97 0.90
CA LEU A 225 36.17 11.87 0.24
C LEU A 225 37.25 12.35 -0.74
N LEU A 226 36.88 13.20 -1.71
CA LEU A 226 37.79 13.69 -2.74
C LEU A 226 39.00 14.45 -2.16
N PRO A 227 38.81 15.36 -1.18
CA PRO A 227 39.92 16.00 -0.51
C PRO A 227 40.75 15.03 0.36
N ALA A 228 40.14 14.03 1.00
CA ALA A 228 40.87 13.08 1.85
C ALA A 228 41.85 12.18 1.08
N ILE A 229 41.65 12.01 -0.23
CA ILE A 229 42.55 11.25 -1.11
C ILE A 229 43.44 12.15 -1.97
N ASP A 230 43.44 13.47 -1.73
CA ASP A 230 44.14 14.47 -2.54
C ASP A 230 43.90 14.26 -4.05
N ALA A 231 42.63 14.05 -4.42
CA ALA A 231 42.26 13.71 -5.79
C ALA A 231 42.72 14.78 -6.79
N SER A 232 43.28 14.34 -7.92
CA SER A 232 43.65 15.26 -8.99
C SER A 232 42.43 15.95 -9.60
N PHE A 233 42.63 17.12 -10.20
CA PHE A 233 41.57 17.89 -10.85
C PHE A 233 40.76 17.07 -11.87
N MET A 234 41.42 16.18 -12.62
CA MET A 234 40.73 15.29 -13.57
C MET A 234 39.78 14.32 -12.86
N VAL A 235 40.22 13.72 -11.74
CA VAL A 235 39.38 12.78 -10.97
C VAL A 235 38.17 13.51 -10.38
N VAL A 236 38.39 14.69 -9.79
CA VAL A 236 37.30 15.54 -9.24
C VAL A 236 36.27 15.85 -10.34
N THR A 237 36.73 16.28 -11.52
CA THR A 237 35.86 16.64 -12.65
C THR A 237 35.01 15.44 -13.11
N VAL A 238 35.62 14.25 -13.23
CA VAL A 238 34.91 13.03 -13.63
C VAL A 238 33.85 12.65 -12.59
N ILE A 239 34.18 12.69 -11.29
CA ILE A 239 33.24 12.36 -10.22
C ILE A 239 32.09 13.36 -10.15
N ASP A 240 32.37 14.66 -10.20
CA ASP A 240 31.32 15.69 -10.16
C ASP A 240 30.39 15.58 -11.39
N THR A 241 30.94 15.23 -12.56
CA THR A 241 30.13 14.96 -13.76
C THR A 241 29.20 13.76 -13.56
N LEU A 242 29.71 12.66 -12.98
CA LEU A 242 28.89 11.49 -12.65
C LEU A 242 27.79 11.82 -11.64
N LEU A 243 28.10 12.63 -10.62
CA LEU A 243 27.11 13.12 -9.66
C LEU A 243 26.05 13.99 -10.35
N GLY A 244 26.43 14.86 -11.28
CA GLY A 244 25.50 15.65 -12.09
C GLY A 244 24.58 14.80 -12.98
N LEU A 245 25.09 13.70 -13.54
CA LEU A 245 24.28 12.72 -14.27
C LEU A 245 23.27 12.03 -13.33
N LEU A 246 23.69 11.63 -12.13
CA LEU A 246 22.79 11.06 -11.12
C LEU A 246 21.69 12.04 -10.69
N LEU A 247 22.01 13.33 -10.53
CA LEU A 247 21.01 14.37 -10.26
C LEU A 247 20.01 14.48 -11.41
N SER A 248 20.50 14.45 -12.65
CA SER A 248 19.65 14.50 -13.84
C SER A 248 18.69 13.30 -13.88
N PHE A 249 19.16 12.09 -13.55
CA PHE A 249 18.29 10.92 -13.41
C PHE A 249 17.26 11.08 -12.29
N LEU A 250 17.64 11.63 -11.15
CA LEU A 250 16.71 11.91 -10.04
C LEU A 250 15.61 12.90 -10.47
N ILE A 251 15.98 13.98 -11.17
CA ILE A 251 15.03 14.97 -11.70
C ILE A 251 14.06 14.31 -12.70
N ILE A 252 14.58 13.53 -13.65
CA ILE A 252 13.77 12.81 -14.64
C ILE A 252 12.81 11.84 -13.93
N PHE A 253 13.30 11.12 -12.92
CA PHE A 253 12.48 10.22 -12.11
C PHE A 253 11.34 10.95 -11.42
N ILE A 254 11.62 12.10 -10.77
CA ILE A 254 10.59 12.92 -10.12
C ILE A 254 9.55 13.42 -11.13
N ILE A 255 9.99 13.91 -12.30
CA ILE A 255 9.08 14.35 -13.37
C ILE A 255 8.19 13.18 -13.83
N ALA A 256 8.76 11.98 -13.97
CA ALA A 256 8.02 10.79 -14.35
C ALA A 256 6.96 10.40 -13.31
N LEU A 257 7.26 10.51 -12.01
CA LEU A 257 6.30 10.24 -10.93
C LEU A 257 5.06 11.15 -11.03
N PHE A 258 5.23 12.43 -11.36
CA PHE A 258 4.11 13.38 -11.49
C PHE A 258 3.34 13.29 -12.82
N SER A 259 4.00 12.75 -13.85
CA SER A 259 3.44 12.64 -15.20
C SER A 259 2.62 11.38 -15.40
N GLY A 260 2.77 10.39 -14.52
CA GLY A 260 2.09 9.11 -14.64
C GLY A 260 0.67 9.08 -14.08
N SER A 261 -0.16 8.21 -14.65
CA SER A 261 -1.50 7.90 -14.15
C SER A 261 -1.84 6.43 -14.30
N TYR A 262 -2.54 5.88 -13.32
CA TYR A 262 -3.17 4.57 -13.43
C TYR A 262 -4.53 4.71 -14.10
N HIS A 263 -4.89 3.71 -14.91
CA HIS A 263 -6.14 3.65 -15.63
C HIS A 263 -6.75 2.26 -15.44
N PHE A 264 -8.04 2.24 -15.11
CA PHE A 264 -8.87 1.04 -15.11
C PHE A 264 -10.06 1.28 -16.03
N ILE A 265 -10.21 0.42 -17.03
CA ILE A 265 -11.25 0.51 -18.06
C ILE A 265 -12.12 -0.72 -17.97
N ALA A 266 -13.40 -0.54 -17.68
CA ALA A 266 -14.43 -1.56 -17.80
C ALA A 266 -15.10 -1.46 -19.18
N LYS A 267 -14.74 -2.35 -20.09
CA LYS A 267 -15.44 -2.55 -21.37
C LYS A 267 -16.69 -3.40 -21.16
N LYS A 268 -17.44 -3.73 -22.22
CA LYS A 268 -18.61 -4.63 -22.12
C LYS A 268 -18.29 -5.97 -21.44
N ASP A 269 -17.29 -6.71 -21.96
CA ASP A 269 -17.01 -8.09 -21.55
C ASP A 269 -15.69 -8.29 -20.77
N ALA A 270 -14.87 -7.25 -20.68
CA ALA A 270 -13.54 -7.30 -20.05
C ALA A 270 -13.23 -6.04 -19.25
N VAL A 271 -12.24 -6.16 -18.37
CA VAL A 271 -11.63 -5.05 -17.65
C VAL A 271 -10.15 -4.98 -18.01
N ILE A 272 -9.61 -3.77 -18.12
CA ILE A 272 -8.22 -3.51 -18.48
C ILE A 272 -7.62 -2.57 -17.45
N TYR A 273 -6.41 -2.85 -17.01
CA TYR A 273 -5.65 -2.00 -16.10
C TYR A 273 -4.25 -1.76 -16.64
N PHE A 274 -3.79 -0.51 -16.62
CA PHE A 274 -2.43 -0.14 -17.03
C PHE A 274 -1.96 1.15 -16.33
N TYR A 275 -0.65 1.36 -16.33
CA TYR A 275 -0.03 2.63 -15.96
C TYR A 275 0.38 3.39 -17.22
N ARG A 276 -0.08 4.62 -17.38
CA ARG A 276 0.29 5.50 -18.50
C ARG A 276 1.36 6.48 -18.06
N LEU A 277 2.46 6.53 -18.80
CA LEU A 277 3.55 7.49 -18.59
C LEU A 277 4.03 8.01 -19.95
N PHE A 278 4.09 9.33 -20.12
CA PHE A 278 4.47 10.00 -21.38
C PHE A 278 3.75 9.43 -22.62
N GLY A 279 2.45 9.16 -22.49
CA GLY A 279 1.61 8.63 -23.58
C GLY A 279 1.76 7.12 -23.85
N ARG A 280 2.68 6.42 -23.17
CA ARG A 280 2.87 4.97 -23.31
C ARG A 280 2.20 4.21 -22.17
N ASN A 281 1.60 3.06 -22.48
CA ASN A 281 1.00 2.16 -21.50
C ASN A 281 2.05 1.14 -21.02
N TYR A 282 2.09 0.90 -19.73
CA TYR A 282 2.98 -0.03 -19.05
C TYR A 282 2.18 -1.01 -18.20
N SER A 283 2.68 -2.24 -18.10
CA SER A 283 2.10 -3.30 -17.27
C SER A 283 0.60 -3.53 -17.55
N GLU A 284 0.20 -3.42 -18.81
CA GLU A 284 -1.18 -3.61 -19.23
C GLU A 284 -1.63 -5.05 -18.95
N ARG A 285 -2.77 -5.18 -18.27
CA ARG A 285 -3.43 -6.46 -18.01
C ARG A 285 -4.90 -6.36 -18.38
N GLU A 286 -5.39 -7.42 -19.02
CA GLU A 286 -6.80 -7.58 -19.37
C GLU A 286 -7.36 -8.84 -18.70
N MET A 287 -8.59 -8.75 -18.18
CA MET A 287 -9.30 -9.86 -17.56
C MET A 287 -10.77 -9.85 -17.99
N LYS A 288 -11.31 -11.00 -18.38
CA LYS A 288 -12.74 -11.10 -18.73
C LYS A 288 -13.59 -10.94 -17.49
N LYS A 289 -14.69 -10.19 -17.60
CA LYS A 289 -15.64 -10.01 -16.48
C LYS A 289 -16.32 -11.30 -16.03
N SER A 290 -16.44 -12.29 -16.94
CA SER A 290 -16.97 -13.62 -16.63
C SER A 290 -16.03 -14.43 -15.72
N ASP A 291 -14.75 -14.08 -15.73
CA ASP A 291 -13.69 -14.87 -15.11
C ASP A 291 -13.32 -14.29 -13.75
N ILE A 292 -13.68 -13.06 -13.43
CA ILE A 292 -13.46 -12.46 -12.11
C ILE A 292 -14.32 -13.18 -11.07
N ALA A 293 -13.66 -13.79 -10.09
CA ALA A 293 -14.29 -14.49 -8.98
C ALA A 293 -14.32 -13.67 -7.70
N LEU A 294 -13.29 -12.84 -7.50
CA LEU A 294 -13.06 -12.11 -6.25
C LEU A 294 -12.56 -10.70 -6.55
N VAL A 295 -13.15 -9.71 -5.86
CA VAL A 295 -12.61 -8.36 -5.71
C VAL A 295 -12.29 -8.17 -4.24
N ARG A 296 -11.03 -7.89 -3.92
CA ARG A 296 -10.56 -7.73 -2.54
C ARG A 296 -9.83 -6.40 -2.39
N SER A 297 -10.22 -5.60 -1.41
CA SER A 297 -9.51 -4.40 -0.97
C SER A 297 -8.81 -4.65 0.37
N SER A 298 -7.79 -3.84 0.66
CA SER A 298 -7.01 -3.96 1.90
C SER A 298 -6.85 -2.61 2.58
N ILE A 299 -7.11 -2.59 3.89
CA ILE A 299 -6.75 -1.47 4.80
C ILE A 299 -5.41 -1.78 5.50
N ASP A 300 -4.74 -2.90 5.18
CA ASP A 300 -3.40 -3.17 5.70
C ASP A 300 -2.35 -2.33 4.95
N LEU A 301 -1.69 -1.45 5.71
CA LEU A 301 -0.60 -0.57 5.29
C LEU A 301 0.51 -1.24 4.47
N ASN A 302 0.73 -2.54 4.67
CA ASN A 302 1.78 -3.26 3.92
C ASN A 302 1.34 -3.71 2.52
N THR A 303 0.03 -3.80 2.27
CA THR A 303 -0.55 -4.44 1.07
C THR A 303 -1.76 -3.66 0.54
N GLU A 304 -1.66 -2.33 0.50
CA GLU A 304 -2.74 -1.45 0.02
C GLU A 304 -2.89 -1.49 -1.50
N GLU A 305 -3.63 -2.49 -1.96
CA GLU A 305 -3.99 -2.69 -3.34
C GLU A 305 -5.45 -3.15 -3.42
N ILE A 306 -6.08 -2.92 -4.57
CA ILE A 306 -7.34 -3.58 -4.92
C ILE A 306 -7.00 -4.73 -5.84
N LEU A 307 -7.37 -5.94 -5.43
CA LEU A 307 -7.05 -7.19 -6.11
C LEU A 307 -8.31 -7.70 -6.81
N LEU A 308 -8.18 -7.94 -8.12
CA LEU A 308 -9.13 -8.71 -8.90
C LEU A 308 -8.51 -10.08 -9.15
N VAL A 309 -9.20 -11.15 -8.77
CA VAL A 309 -8.69 -12.52 -8.92
C VAL A 309 -9.65 -13.32 -9.78
N SER A 310 -9.09 -14.05 -10.75
CA SER A 310 -9.87 -14.92 -11.62
C SER A 310 -10.38 -16.16 -10.87
N LYS A 311 -11.37 -16.86 -11.43
CA LYS A 311 -11.87 -18.16 -10.96
C LYS A 311 -10.73 -19.17 -10.83
N LYS A 312 -9.86 -19.23 -11.85
CA LYS A 312 -8.68 -20.10 -11.84
C LYS A 312 -7.73 -19.73 -10.71
N GLY A 313 -7.48 -18.43 -10.51
CA GLY A 313 -6.65 -17.96 -9.39
C GLY A 313 -7.21 -18.37 -8.03
N VAL A 314 -8.53 -18.24 -7.82
CA VAL A 314 -9.19 -18.68 -6.58
C VAL A 314 -9.10 -20.21 -6.40
N GLU A 315 -9.31 -20.99 -7.46
CA GLU A 315 -9.17 -22.45 -7.42
C GLU A 315 -7.73 -22.88 -7.08
N SER A 316 -6.73 -22.25 -7.70
CA SER A 316 -5.32 -22.46 -7.38
C SER A 316 -5.00 -22.15 -5.92
N LEU A 317 -5.51 -21.03 -5.39
CA LEU A 317 -5.36 -20.70 -3.96
C LEU A 317 -6.02 -21.74 -3.06
N ASN A 318 -7.24 -22.16 -3.35
CA ASN A 318 -7.93 -23.17 -2.53
C ASN A 318 -7.21 -24.52 -2.55
N ASN A 319 -6.64 -24.91 -3.69
CA ASN A 319 -5.83 -26.11 -3.80
C ASN A 319 -4.58 -26.02 -2.94
N LEU A 320 -3.90 -24.87 -2.92
CA LEU A 320 -2.80 -24.61 -2.00
C LEU A 320 -3.29 -24.68 -0.55
N ILE A 321 -4.44 -24.07 -0.22
CA ILE A 321 -4.97 -24.11 1.15
C ILE A 321 -5.20 -25.54 1.63
N LYS A 322 -5.87 -26.37 0.81
CA LYS A 322 -6.13 -27.79 1.09
C LYS A 322 -4.86 -28.60 1.31
N GLN A 323 -3.85 -28.42 0.47
CA GLN A 323 -2.60 -29.16 0.56
C GLN A 323 -1.89 -28.91 1.88
N TYR A 324 -1.92 -27.67 2.38
CA TYR A 324 -1.26 -27.28 3.62
C TYR A 324 -2.11 -27.47 4.87
N SER A 325 -3.45 -27.54 4.77
CA SER A 325 -4.33 -27.78 5.92
C SER A 325 -4.47 -29.27 6.29
N VAL A 326 -4.24 -30.20 5.35
CA VAL A 326 -4.55 -31.63 5.55
C VAL A 326 -3.33 -32.48 5.97
N ASN A 327 -2.09 -32.07 5.68
CA ASN A 327 -0.90 -32.91 5.92
C ASN A 327 0.06 -32.33 6.96
N ASN A 328 -0.01 -32.82 8.19
CA ASN A 328 0.93 -32.50 9.28
C ASN A 328 2.34 -33.11 9.11
N SER A 329 2.63 -33.84 8.03
CA SER A 329 3.87 -34.65 7.93
C SER A 329 4.48 -34.83 6.55
N VAL A 330 3.96 -34.20 5.50
CA VAL A 330 4.60 -34.26 4.17
C VAL A 330 5.41 -32.99 3.99
N ASP A 331 6.70 -33.15 3.67
CA ASP A 331 7.64 -32.09 3.32
C ASP A 331 6.90 -30.88 2.77
N LYS A 332 6.95 -29.78 3.53
CA LYS A 332 6.49 -28.46 3.09
C LYS A 332 7.34 -28.05 1.88
N LYS A 333 7.08 -28.66 0.73
CA LYS A 333 7.64 -28.23 -0.54
C LYS A 333 7.13 -26.82 -0.70
N MET A 334 8.06 -25.88 -0.48
CA MET A 334 7.85 -24.46 -0.64
C MET A 334 7.06 -24.24 -1.94
N VAL A 335 6.00 -23.43 -1.88
CA VAL A 335 5.30 -22.95 -3.08
C VAL A 335 6.36 -22.59 -4.12
N ASP A 336 6.38 -23.30 -5.25
CA ASP A 336 7.41 -23.10 -6.26
C ASP A 336 7.23 -21.70 -6.87
N ILE A 337 8.34 -21.10 -7.30
CA ILE A 337 8.32 -19.80 -7.99
C ILE A 337 7.44 -19.88 -9.25
N SER A 338 7.35 -21.07 -9.87
CA SER A 338 6.46 -21.35 -10.99
C SER A 338 4.98 -21.19 -10.63
N ASP A 339 4.56 -21.73 -9.48
CA ASP A 339 3.19 -21.59 -8.95
C ASP A 339 2.87 -20.13 -8.60
N ILE A 340 3.83 -19.40 -8.01
CA ILE A 340 3.67 -17.98 -7.70
C ILE A 340 3.48 -17.16 -8.98
N LYS A 341 4.26 -17.45 -10.03
CA LYS A 341 4.15 -16.74 -11.32
C LYS A 341 2.84 -17.06 -12.03
N ALA A 342 2.42 -18.32 -12.02
CA ALA A 342 1.12 -18.73 -12.57
C ALA A 342 -0.02 -18.02 -11.84
N PHE A 343 0.02 -17.98 -10.50
CA PHE A 343 -0.95 -17.28 -9.70
C PHE A 343 -0.94 -15.77 -9.93
N ASP A 344 0.24 -15.15 -10.05
CA ASP A 344 0.34 -13.71 -10.34
C ASP A 344 -0.33 -13.37 -11.67
N SER A 345 -0.25 -14.24 -12.68
CA SER A 345 -0.92 -14.02 -13.98
C SER A 345 -2.45 -14.07 -13.91
N GLU A 346 -3.00 -14.74 -12.89
CA GLU A 346 -4.45 -14.84 -12.63
C GLU A 346 -4.99 -13.72 -11.73
N MET A 347 -4.12 -12.75 -11.37
CA MET A 347 -4.46 -11.58 -10.57
C MET A 347 -4.25 -10.28 -11.35
N MET A 348 -5.11 -9.31 -11.10
CA MET A 348 -4.92 -7.92 -11.49
C MET A 348 -4.84 -7.07 -10.22
N ARG A 349 -3.67 -6.44 -10.00
CA ARG A 349 -3.38 -5.64 -8.80
C ARG A 349 -3.41 -4.16 -9.12
N LEU A 350 -4.45 -3.48 -8.65
CA LEU A 350 -4.62 -2.05 -8.80
C LEU A 350 -3.88 -1.34 -7.67
N LYS A 351 -2.91 -0.50 -8.04
CA LYS A 351 -2.08 0.23 -7.10
C LYS A 351 -2.85 1.43 -6.55
N THR A 352 -3.21 1.37 -5.27
CA THR A 352 -4.03 2.42 -4.62
C THR A 352 -3.40 2.96 -3.34
N SER A 353 -2.17 2.57 -3.01
CA SER A 353 -1.46 2.96 -1.78
C SER A 353 -1.24 4.46 -1.58
N THR A 354 -1.27 5.27 -2.65
CA THR A 354 -1.12 6.74 -2.56
C THR A 354 -2.45 7.50 -2.53
N LEU A 355 -3.56 6.78 -2.54
CA LEU A 355 -4.90 7.34 -2.46
C LEU A 355 -5.41 7.33 -1.02
N LYS A 356 -6.33 8.25 -0.73
CA LYS A 356 -7.04 8.26 0.55
C LYS A 356 -8.02 7.09 0.64
N LEU A 357 -8.42 6.71 1.86
CA LEU A 357 -9.43 5.66 2.06
C LEU A 357 -10.74 5.89 1.29
N SER A 358 -11.25 7.11 1.24
CA SER A 358 -12.48 7.44 0.49
C SER A 358 -12.31 7.23 -1.02
N GLU A 359 -11.14 7.59 -1.56
CA GLU A 359 -10.77 7.38 -2.96
C GLU A 359 -10.63 5.88 -3.29
N LYS A 360 -10.00 5.10 -2.39
CA LYS A 360 -9.89 3.64 -2.50
C LYS A 360 -11.28 2.99 -2.55
N LEU A 361 -12.18 3.37 -1.64
CA LEU A 361 -13.55 2.84 -1.61
C LEU A 361 -14.34 3.29 -2.85
N TYR A 362 -14.12 4.51 -3.35
CA TYR A 362 -14.75 4.98 -4.58
C TYR A 362 -14.33 4.14 -5.80
N ILE A 363 -13.04 3.79 -5.92
CA ILE A 363 -12.55 2.89 -6.97
C ILE A 363 -13.15 1.49 -6.82
N GLU A 364 -13.21 0.93 -5.60
CA GLU A 364 -13.88 -0.34 -5.34
C GLU A 364 -15.33 -0.30 -5.83
N GLN A 365 -16.08 0.75 -5.46
CA GLN A 365 -17.47 0.91 -5.90
C GLN A 365 -17.61 1.05 -7.41
N PHE A 366 -16.71 1.79 -8.06
CA PHE A 366 -16.67 1.93 -9.51
C PHE A 366 -16.46 0.57 -10.19
N ILE A 367 -15.52 -0.25 -9.67
CA ILE A 367 -15.28 -1.60 -10.19
C ILE A 367 -16.56 -2.43 -10.04
N MET A 368 -17.10 -2.50 -8.83
CA MET A 368 -18.27 -3.33 -8.54
C MET A 368 -19.53 -2.92 -9.34
N LYS A 369 -19.72 -1.61 -9.61
CA LYS A 369 -20.80 -1.11 -10.48
C LYS A 369 -20.68 -1.63 -11.91
N ASN A 370 -19.46 -1.86 -12.38
CA ASN A 370 -19.15 -2.11 -13.78
C ASN A 370 -18.74 -3.58 -14.07
N LEU A 371 -18.84 -4.50 -13.10
CA LEU A 371 -18.61 -5.94 -13.27
C LEU A 371 -19.90 -6.73 -13.54
#